data_AF-A0A811PWH5-F1
#
_entry.id   AF-A0A811PWH5-F1
#
_cell.length_a   1.000
_cell.length_b   1.000
_cell.length_c   1.000
_cell.angle_alpha   90.00
_cell.angle_beta   90.00
_cell.angle_gamma   90.00
#
_symmetry.space_group_name_H-M   'P 1'
#
loop_
_entity.id
_entity.type
_entity.pdbx_description
1 polymer ?
#
loop_
_entity_poly.entity_id
_entity_poly.type
_entity_poly.pdbx_seq_one_letter_code
_entity_poly.pdbx_strand_id
1 'polypeptide(L)'
;MVAEAVSGSPPLAVGGVAGSRSRMAVHGHRLSTVVPSSVTGEEVNYELADADLIHKLHYLRAVHVFRAPAFAIEKLKEPMFPWLDLYFPVSGRLRRRQAADASGDAEDGKDVDAAVGLGRPYVRCNDCGVRIVEVACDATVEQWLEAEAERGGLCKALAYDKVIGPEFFFSPLLYVQVCTLRSCQIIGLTHI
;
A
#
# COMPACT_ATOMS: atom_id res chain seq x y z
N MET A 1 -22.60 5.12 -46.09
CA MET A 1 -21.58 4.77 -47.11
C MET A 1 -20.26 5.32 -46.59
N VAL A 2 -19.17 4.58 -46.36
CA VAL A 2 -18.71 3.23 -46.76
C VAL A 2 -17.82 2.70 -45.62
N ALA A 3 -17.76 1.42 -45.20
CA ALA A 3 -18.60 0.22 -45.36
C ALA A 3 -18.15 -0.84 -44.30
N GLU A 4 -18.78 -2.02 -44.25
CA GLU A 4 -18.31 -3.15 -43.43
C GLU A 4 -17.21 -3.98 -44.13
N ALA A 5 -16.37 -4.65 -43.34
CA ALA A 5 -15.56 -5.79 -43.76
C ALA A 5 -15.78 -6.97 -42.81
N VAL A 6 -16.69 -7.88 -43.19
CA VAL A 6 -16.88 -9.17 -42.52
C VAL A 6 -15.80 -10.14 -43.00
N SER A 7 -15.10 -10.77 -42.05
CA SER A 7 -14.21 -11.90 -42.30
C SER A 7 -14.45 -12.96 -41.23
N GLY A 8 -15.03 -14.09 -41.63
CA GLY A 8 -15.36 -15.18 -40.72
C GLY A 8 -14.68 -16.49 -41.12
N SER A 9 -14.07 -17.17 -40.16
CA SER A 9 -14.07 -18.63 -40.03
C SER A 9 -13.65 -19.03 -38.61
N PRO A 10 -14.24 -20.08 -38.01
CA PRO A 10 -14.06 -20.42 -36.59
C PRO A 10 -12.89 -21.38 -36.36
N PRO A 11 -12.45 -21.53 -35.10
CA PRO A 11 -12.28 -22.90 -34.59
C PRO A 11 -12.88 -23.16 -33.20
N LEU A 12 -13.46 -24.37 -33.09
CA LEU A 12 -13.44 -25.24 -31.91
C LEU A 12 -14.03 -24.70 -30.59
N ALA A 13 -15.30 -25.05 -30.36
CA ALA A 13 -15.87 -25.14 -29.03
C ALA A 13 -15.14 -26.22 -28.20
N VAL A 14 -14.22 -25.80 -27.33
CA VAL A 14 -13.76 -26.65 -26.23
C VAL A 14 -14.80 -26.54 -25.11
N GLY A 15 -15.56 -27.61 -24.92
CA GLY A 15 -16.47 -27.75 -23.78
C GLY A 15 -15.70 -27.77 -22.47
N GLY A 16 -15.58 -26.60 -21.83
CA GLY A 16 -15.03 -26.45 -20.49
C GLY A 16 -16.16 -26.15 -19.52
N VAL A 17 -16.41 -27.09 -18.59
CA VAL A 17 -17.47 -27.01 -17.57
C VAL A 17 -17.59 -25.62 -16.96
N ALA A 18 -18.81 -25.09 -16.95
CA ALA A 18 -19.18 -23.83 -16.30
C ALA A 18 -19.15 -23.96 -14.76
N GLY A 19 -17.97 -24.26 -14.21
CA GLY A 19 -17.68 -23.97 -12.82
C GLY A 19 -17.66 -22.46 -12.65
N SER A 20 -18.71 -21.92 -12.02
CA SER A 20 -18.78 -20.52 -11.62
C SER A 20 -17.62 -20.21 -10.67
N ARG A 21 -16.48 -19.80 -11.25
CA ARG A 21 -15.37 -19.23 -10.49
C ARG A 21 -15.84 -17.87 -10.03
N SER A 22 -16.53 -17.83 -8.88
CA SER A 22 -16.70 -16.60 -8.13
C SER A 22 -15.31 -16.08 -7.79
N ARG A 23 -14.83 -15.18 -8.64
CA ARG A 23 -13.74 -14.28 -8.31
C ARG A 23 -14.37 -13.35 -7.29
N MET A 24 -13.97 -13.46 -6.04
CA MET A 24 -14.37 -12.49 -5.01
C MET A 24 -13.85 -11.12 -5.42
N ALA A 25 -14.70 -10.39 -6.13
CA ALA A 25 -14.33 -9.18 -6.83
C ALA A 25 -14.36 -8.02 -5.84
N VAL A 26 -13.18 -7.54 -5.49
CA VAL A 26 -13.02 -6.26 -4.78
C VAL A 26 -13.40 -5.15 -5.75
N HIS A 27 -14.28 -4.26 -5.32
CA HIS A 27 -14.83 -3.17 -6.13
C HIS A 27 -15.08 -1.92 -5.27
N GLY A 28 -15.66 -0.87 -5.86
CA GLY A 28 -16.06 0.34 -5.11
C GLY A 28 -14.89 1.17 -4.56
N HIS A 29 -13.72 1.10 -5.19
CA HIS A 29 -12.50 1.77 -4.72
C HIS A 29 -12.70 3.28 -4.48
N ARG A 30 -12.52 3.72 -3.24
CA ARG A 30 -12.46 5.12 -2.83
C ARG A 30 -11.15 5.37 -2.09
N LEU A 31 -10.41 6.39 -2.50
CA LEU A 31 -9.14 6.76 -1.87
C LEU A 31 -9.32 8.06 -1.09
N SER A 32 -8.76 8.12 0.11
CA SER A 32 -8.63 9.35 0.90
C SER A 32 -7.30 9.37 1.64
N THR A 33 -6.91 10.53 2.16
CA THR A 33 -5.68 10.70 2.96
C THR A 33 -6.09 11.18 4.34
N VAL A 34 -5.45 10.66 5.39
CA VAL A 34 -5.52 11.22 6.74
C VAL A 34 -4.15 11.79 7.09
N VAL A 35 -4.14 12.99 7.63
CA VAL A 35 -2.96 13.76 8.05
C VAL A 35 -3.00 13.94 9.58
N PRO A 36 -1.89 14.34 10.24
CA PRO A 36 -1.92 14.72 11.65
C PRO A 36 -2.91 15.87 11.94
N SER A 37 -3.38 16.01 13.18
CA SER A 37 -4.27 17.12 13.60
C SER A 37 -3.51 18.43 13.88
N SER A 38 -2.21 18.32 14.15
CA SER A 38 -1.28 19.43 14.38
C SER A 38 -0.19 19.47 13.31
N VAL A 39 0.45 20.62 13.13
CA VAL A 39 1.57 20.75 12.19
C VAL A 39 2.82 20.20 12.85
N THR A 40 3.46 19.19 12.25
CA THR A 40 4.80 18.78 12.63
C THR A 40 5.75 19.95 12.35
N GLY A 41 6.60 20.30 13.32
CA GLY A 41 7.52 21.43 13.19
C GLY A 41 8.35 21.38 11.89
N GLU A 42 8.62 22.55 11.32
CA GLU A 42 9.30 22.65 10.02
C GLU A 42 10.65 21.89 10.03
N GLU A 43 10.84 21.04 9.02
CA GLU A 43 12.08 20.28 8.75
C GLU A 43 12.50 19.17 9.73
N VAL A 44 11.57 18.57 10.48
CA VAL A 44 11.89 17.31 11.19
C VAL A 44 12.18 16.19 10.17
N ASN A 45 13.41 15.69 10.17
CA ASN A 45 13.82 14.48 9.47
C ASN A 45 13.97 13.34 10.49
N TYR A 46 13.35 12.20 10.21
CA TYR A 46 13.53 10.97 10.98
C TYR A 46 14.58 10.10 10.29
N GLU A 47 15.77 10.05 10.87
CA GLU A 47 16.90 9.23 10.40
C GLU A 47 16.64 7.76 10.75
N LEU A 48 16.60 6.88 9.73
CA LEU A 48 16.36 5.45 9.92
C LEU A 48 17.58 4.78 10.56
N ALA A 49 17.37 3.99 11.61
CA ALA A 49 18.41 3.20 12.25
C ALA A 49 18.77 1.96 11.42
N ASP A 50 19.92 1.33 11.70
CA ASP A 50 20.37 0.17 10.93
C ASP A 50 19.38 -1.01 11.02
N ALA A 51 18.66 -1.12 12.15
CA ALA A 51 17.57 -2.09 12.32
C ALA A 51 16.43 -1.89 11.31
N ASP A 52 16.07 -0.64 10.99
CA ASP A 52 15.05 -0.33 9.98
C ASP A 52 15.54 -0.72 8.57
N LEU A 53 16.85 -0.56 8.32
CA LEU A 53 17.48 -0.88 7.04
C LEU A 53 17.65 -2.39 6.81
N ILE A 54 17.66 -3.24 7.84
CA ILE A 54 17.67 -4.71 7.72
C ILE A 54 16.50 -5.19 6.86
N HIS A 55 15.34 -4.55 6.98
CA HIS A 55 14.14 -4.90 6.22
C HIS A 55 14.14 -4.38 4.77
N LYS A 56 15.23 -3.73 4.32
CA LYS A 56 15.45 -3.25 2.94
C LYS A 56 14.33 -2.35 2.39
N LEU A 57 13.57 -1.69 3.26
CA LEU A 57 12.41 -0.85 2.91
C LEU A 57 11.30 -1.65 2.20
N HIS A 58 11.15 -2.94 2.53
CA HIS A 58 10.08 -3.79 2.01
C HIS A 58 8.78 -3.56 2.76
N TYR A 59 7.71 -3.23 2.04
CA TYR A 59 6.36 -3.14 2.61
C TYR A 59 5.91 -4.45 3.27
N LEU A 60 5.87 -4.45 4.61
CA LEU A 60 5.18 -5.42 5.43
C LEU A 60 3.67 -5.32 5.21
N ARG A 61 2.97 -6.46 5.19
CA ARG A 61 1.53 -6.54 4.97
C ARG A 61 0.88 -7.35 6.09
N ALA A 62 -0.17 -6.81 6.68
CA ALA A 62 -0.99 -7.48 7.69
C ALA A 62 -2.47 -7.40 7.30
N VAL A 63 -3.27 -8.38 7.70
CA VAL A 63 -4.72 -8.42 7.44
C VAL A 63 -5.43 -8.78 8.73
N HIS A 64 -6.31 -7.89 9.18
CA HIS A 64 -7.08 -8.03 10.42
C HIS A 64 -8.56 -8.20 10.08
N VAL A 65 -9.14 -9.33 10.50
CA VAL A 65 -10.55 -9.68 10.22
C VAL A 65 -11.41 -9.32 11.43
N PHE A 66 -12.41 -8.45 11.23
CA PHE A 66 -13.33 -8.03 12.28
C PHE A 66 -14.71 -8.65 12.04
N ARG A 67 -15.11 -9.59 12.91
CA ARG A 67 -16.44 -10.23 12.91
C ARG A 67 -17.54 -9.38 13.56
N ALA A 68 -17.33 -8.07 13.62
CA ALA A 68 -18.31 -7.10 14.12
C ALA A 68 -19.07 -6.49 12.93
N PRO A 69 -20.27 -5.92 13.15
CA PRO A 69 -20.96 -5.12 12.14
C PRO A 69 -20.05 -4.04 11.56
N ALA A 70 -20.17 -3.78 10.26
CA ALA A 70 -19.39 -2.77 9.57
C ALA A 70 -19.51 -1.39 10.25
N PHE A 71 -18.38 -0.75 10.57
CA PHE A 71 -18.36 0.61 11.09
C PHE A 71 -18.29 1.64 9.95
N ALA A 72 -18.81 2.85 10.21
CA ALA A 72 -18.63 3.99 9.31
C ALA A 72 -17.16 4.43 9.30
N ILE A 73 -16.57 4.62 8.12
CA ILE A 73 -15.13 4.89 7.96
C ILE A 73 -14.62 6.11 8.76
N GLU A 74 -15.49 7.09 8.99
CA GLU A 74 -15.22 8.27 9.83
C GLU A 74 -14.76 7.87 11.24
N LYS A 75 -15.38 6.84 11.84
CA LYS A 75 -14.99 6.33 13.16
C LYS A 75 -13.62 5.66 13.21
N LEU A 76 -13.05 5.30 12.05
CA LEU A 76 -11.66 4.86 11.94
C LEU A 76 -10.72 6.04 11.71
N LYS A 77 -11.12 7.02 10.89
CA LYS A 77 -10.28 8.19 10.56
C LYS A 77 -10.16 9.19 11.71
N GLU A 78 -11.23 9.38 12.50
CA GLU A 78 -11.27 10.28 13.66
C GLU A 78 -10.17 10.02 14.70
N PRO A 79 -9.96 8.79 15.22
CA PRO A 79 -8.85 8.51 16.14
C PRO A 79 -7.47 8.53 15.46
N MET A 80 -7.39 8.51 14.11
CA MET A 80 -6.11 8.57 13.42
C MET A 80 -5.46 9.96 13.47
N PHE A 81 -6.22 11.07 13.52
CA PHE A 81 -5.63 12.41 13.60
C PHE A 81 -4.68 12.58 14.82
N PRO A 82 -5.12 12.35 16.08
CA PRO A 82 -4.23 12.45 17.24
C PRO A 82 -3.21 11.30 17.33
N TRP A 83 -3.48 10.14 16.73
CA TRP A 83 -2.47 9.07 16.61
C TRP A 83 -1.32 9.48 15.68
N LEU A 84 -1.62 10.19 14.59
CA LEU A 84 -0.63 10.74 13.67
C LEU A 84 0.12 11.94 14.25
N ASP A 85 -0.42 12.67 15.24
CA ASP A 85 0.37 13.64 16.02
C ASP A 85 1.44 12.92 16.86
N LEU A 86 1.08 11.79 17.50
CA LEU A 86 2.01 11.00 18.33
C LEU A 86 3.05 10.23 17.51
N TYR A 87 2.69 9.77 16.31
CA TYR A 87 3.52 8.96 15.42
C TYR A 87 3.75 9.63 14.05
N PHE A 88 4.00 10.94 14.06
CA PHE A 88 4.13 11.78 12.87
C PHE A 88 5.07 11.27 11.76
N PRO A 89 6.16 10.51 12.00
CA PRO A 89 7.00 10.00 10.91
C PRO A 89 6.22 9.16 9.89
N VAL A 90 5.16 8.45 10.28
CA VAL A 90 4.36 7.62 9.35
C VAL A 90 3.58 8.46 8.32
N SER A 91 3.33 9.74 8.61
CA SER A 91 2.75 10.72 7.69
C SER A 91 3.78 11.31 6.71
N GLY A 92 5.07 11.05 6.92
CA GLY A 92 6.17 11.55 6.09
C GLY A 92 6.32 10.84 4.74
N ARG A 93 7.42 11.13 4.04
CA ARG A 93 7.82 10.44 2.81
C ARG A 93 9.28 10.05 2.86
N LEU A 94 9.60 8.86 2.36
CA LEU A 94 10.97 8.37 2.31
C LEU A 94 11.79 9.17 1.29
N ARG A 95 13.01 9.53 1.66
CA ARG A 95 13.99 10.25 0.85
C ARG A 95 15.34 9.56 0.97
N ARG A 96 16.27 9.91 0.07
CA ARG A 96 17.70 9.56 0.16
C ARG A 96 18.50 10.84 -0.05
N ARG A 97 19.58 11.02 0.72
CA ARG A 97 20.55 12.12 0.50
C ARG A 97 21.45 11.75 -0.68
N GLN A 98 22.01 12.72 -1.40
CA GLN A 98 23.00 12.41 -2.43
C GLN A 98 24.37 12.25 -1.75
N ALA A 99 25.18 11.26 -2.18
CA ALA A 99 26.42 10.94 -1.47
C ALA A 99 27.45 12.10 -1.48
N ALA A 100 27.39 12.97 -2.49
CA ALA A 100 28.25 14.14 -2.62
C ALA A 100 27.99 15.25 -1.58
N ASP A 101 26.83 15.23 -0.92
CA ASP A 101 26.44 16.25 0.06
C ASP A 101 27.09 16.04 1.44
N ALA A 102 27.80 14.91 1.61
CA ALA A 102 28.28 14.40 2.89
C ALA A 102 29.80 14.28 3.01
N SER A 103 30.55 14.77 2.02
CA SER A 103 32.03 14.77 2.01
C SER A 103 32.60 16.19 2.02
N GLY A 104 32.72 16.75 3.23
CA GLY A 104 33.99 17.39 3.56
C GLY A 104 35.01 16.28 3.74
N ASP A 105 36.13 16.35 3.03
CA ASP A 105 37.28 15.45 3.10
C ASP A 105 37.02 13.97 2.72
N ALA A 106 37.21 13.65 1.43
CA ALA A 106 37.39 12.27 0.96
C ALA A 106 38.49 12.22 -0.11
N GLU A 107 39.62 11.58 0.19
CA GLU A 107 40.71 11.31 -0.75
C GLU A 107 40.42 10.12 -1.69
N ASP A 108 41.28 9.94 -2.69
CA ASP A 108 41.12 9.04 -3.84
C ASP A 108 40.81 7.57 -3.51
N GLY A 109 39.64 7.12 -3.99
CA GLY A 109 39.60 6.06 -5.00
C GLY A 109 39.38 4.60 -4.57
N LYS A 110 38.66 3.89 -5.47
CA LYS A 110 38.66 2.42 -5.67
C LYS A 110 37.93 1.59 -4.59
N ASP A 111 36.73 1.04 -4.83
CA ASP A 111 36.35 0.12 -5.92
C ASP A 111 34.88 0.32 -6.40
N VAL A 112 34.56 -0.21 -7.58
CA VAL A 112 33.31 0.09 -8.32
C VAL A 112 32.19 -0.91 -8.04
N ASP A 113 31.34 -0.61 -7.06
CA ASP A 113 29.99 -1.15 -6.93
C ASP A 113 28.95 -0.03 -7.08
N ALA A 114 27.83 -0.28 -7.77
CA ALA A 114 26.86 0.73 -8.20
C ALA A 114 26.00 1.38 -7.07
N ALA A 115 26.45 1.30 -5.82
CA ALA A 115 25.82 1.89 -4.65
C ALA A 115 26.40 3.26 -4.23
N VAL A 116 27.57 3.65 -4.76
CA VAL A 116 28.38 4.81 -4.31
C VAL A 116 27.68 6.18 -4.46
N GLY A 117 26.54 6.29 -5.15
CA GLY A 117 25.80 7.56 -5.32
C GLY A 117 24.68 7.84 -4.30
N LEU A 118 24.19 6.84 -3.57
CA LEU A 118 22.94 6.94 -2.79
C LEU A 118 23.20 6.94 -1.28
N GLY A 119 23.10 8.12 -0.66
CA GLY A 119 23.18 8.28 0.78
C GLY A 119 22.04 7.58 1.55
N ARG A 120 22.23 7.45 2.86
CA ARG A 120 21.31 6.76 3.78
C ARG A 120 19.86 7.25 3.57
N PRO A 121 18.87 6.35 3.49
CA PRO A 121 17.48 6.75 3.41
C PRO A 121 17.00 7.30 4.75
N TYR A 122 16.15 8.30 4.71
CA TYR A 122 15.53 8.95 5.87
C TYR A 122 14.07 9.26 5.54
N VAL A 123 13.25 9.46 6.56
CA VAL A 123 11.86 9.91 6.40
C VAL A 123 11.81 11.43 6.59
N ARG A 124 11.39 12.15 5.56
CA ARG A 124 11.07 13.58 5.68
C ARG A 124 9.66 13.70 6.24
N CYS A 125 9.53 14.22 7.46
CA CYS A 125 8.23 14.43 8.10
C CYS A 125 7.62 15.71 7.51
N ASN A 126 6.73 15.54 6.55
CA ASN A 126 6.16 16.61 5.73
C ASN A 126 4.62 16.56 5.69
N ASP A 127 4.01 15.95 6.70
CA ASP A 127 2.57 15.82 6.95
C ASP A 127 1.72 15.43 5.73
N CYS A 128 2.33 14.74 4.76
CA CYS A 128 1.65 14.25 3.55
C CYS A 128 0.69 13.09 3.82
N GLY A 129 0.60 12.64 5.07
CA GLY A 129 -0.39 11.72 5.58
C GLY A 129 -0.27 10.28 5.08
N VAL A 130 -1.17 9.47 5.61
CA VAL A 130 -1.32 8.04 5.32
C VAL A 130 -2.50 7.81 4.37
N ARG A 131 -2.41 6.78 3.54
CA ARG A 131 -3.45 6.50 2.52
C ARG A 131 -4.51 5.58 3.07
N ILE A 132 -5.77 6.01 3.04
CA ILE A 132 -6.93 5.15 3.29
C ILE A 132 -7.51 4.69 1.95
N VAL A 133 -7.76 3.40 1.82
CA VAL A 133 -8.34 2.77 0.63
C VAL A 133 -9.60 2.02 1.03
N GLU A 134 -10.75 2.56 0.70
CA GLU A 134 -12.05 1.95 0.98
C GLU A 134 -12.44 1.09 -0.22
N VAL A 135 -12.87 -0.15 0.04
CA VAL A 135 -13.33 -1.11 -0.98
C VAL A 135 -14.50 -1.94 -0.46
N ALA A 136 -15.25 -2.57 -1.37
CA ALA A 136 -16.33 -3.50 -1.06
C ALA A 136 -16.08 -4.87 -1.71
N CYS A 137 -16.64 -5.92 -1.12
CA CYS A 137 -16.64 -7.27 -1.67
C CYS A 137 -17.94 -8.01 -1.30
N ASP A 138 -18.58 -8.65 -2.29
CA ASP A 138 -19.86 -9.34 -2.09
C ASP A 138 -19.75 -10.71 -1.38
N ALA A 139 -18.63 -11.01 -0.74
CA ALA A 139 -18.44 -12.21 0.07
C ALA A 139 -18.99 -12.01 1.51
N THR A 140 -19.18 -13.11 2.24
CA THR A 140 -19.15 -13.08 3.72
C THR A 140 -17.70 -13.29 4.21
N VAL A 141 -17.43 -13.05 5.50
CA VAL A 141 -16.10 -13.31 6.08
C VAL A 141 -15.75 -14.79 6.05
N GLU A 142 -16.73 -15.68 6.19
CA GLU A 142 -16.57 -17.13 6.17
C GLU A 142 -16.16 -17.58 4.76
N GLN A 143 -16.87 -17.12 3.73
CA GLN A 143 -16.53 -17.36 2.33
C GLN A 143 -15.14 -16.81 1.98
N TRP A 144 -14.77 -15.66 2.56
CA TRP A 144 -13.44 -15.08 2.37
C TRP A 144 -12.34 -15.92 3.02
N LEU A 145 -12.54 -16.36 4.26
CA LEU A 145 -11.59 -17.18 5.01
C LEU A 145 -11.41 -18.57 4.40
N GLU A 146 -12.51 -19.18 3.95
CA GLU A 146 -12.51 -20.47 3.24
C GLU A 146 -11.73 -20.36 1.93
N ALA A 147 -12.02 -19.35 1.10
CA ALA A 147 -11.29 -19.12 -0.15
C ALA A 147 -9.80 -18.79 0.07
N GLU A 148 -9.42 -18.15 1.18
CA GLU A 148 -8.01 -17.91 1.52
C GLU A 148 -7.32 -19.19 2.01
N ALA A 149 -8.00 -20.03 2.78
CA ALA A 149 -7.48 -21.33 3.19
C ALA A 149 -7.30 -22.31 2.01
N GLU A 150 -8.22 -22.29 1.03
CA GLU A 150 -8.15 -23.13 -0.17
C GLU A 150 -7.08 -22.67 -1.18
N ARG A 151 -7.01 -21.36 -1.46
CA ARG A 151 -6.30 -20.82 -2.63
C ARG A 151 -5.08 -19.98 -2.26
N GLY A 152 -5.13 -19.34 -1.11
CA GLY A 152 -4.15 -18.35 -0.65
C GLY A 152 -4.09 -17.08 -1.49
N GLY A 153 -3.48 -16.04 -0.92
CA GLY A 153 -3.12 -14.83 -1.64
C GLY A 153 -4.24 -13.79 -1.79
N LEU A 154 -5.45 -14.04 -1.31
CA LEU A 154 -6.50 -13.03 -1.13
C LEU A 154 -6.06 -11.97 -0.11
N CYS A 155 -5.18 -12.31 0.85
CA CYS A 155 -4.50 -11.31 1.67
C CYS A 155 -3.75 -10.26 0.81
N LYS A 156 -3.22 -10.63 -0.36
CA LYS A 156 -2.56 -9.67 -1.28
C LYS A 156 -3.57 -8.78 -2.02
N ALA A 157 -4.80 -9.25 -2.24
CA ALA A 157 -5.88 -8.44 -2.81
C ALA A 157 -6.49 -7.47 -1.77
N LEU A 158 -6.37 -7.78 -0.48
CA LEU A 158 -6.78 -6.89 0.61
C LEU A 158 -5.67 -5.96 1.14
N ALA A 159 -4.41 -6.22 0.80
CA ALA A 159 -3.27 -5.36 1.11
C ALA A 159 -2.87 -4.55 -0.12
N TYR A 160 -3.28 -3.27 -0.17
CA TYR A 160 -3.10 -2.37 -1.32
C TYR A 160 -1.68 -2.40 -1.89
N ASP A 161 -1.54 -2.88 -3.12
CA ASP A 161 -0.23 -3.15 -3.73
C ASP A 161 0.25 -2.08 -4.73
N LYS A 162 -0.57 -1.07 -5.03
CA LYS A 162 -0.24 0.05 -5.93
C LYS A 162 0.65 1.09 -5.23
N VAL A 163 1.75 0.61 -4.66
CA VAL A 163 2.92 1.42 -4.31
C VAL A 163 3.45 2.06 -5.59
N ILE A 164 3.75 3.35 -5.55
CA ILE A 164 4.11 4.12 -6.75
C ILE A 164 5.60 3.89 -7.06
N GLY A 165 5.86 2.89 -7.91
CA GLY A 165 7.11 2.74 -8.67
C GLY A 165 8.41 2.68 -7.85
N PRO A 166 9.56 2.97 -8.49
CA PRO A 166 10.84 3.16 -7.78
C PRO A 166 10.92 4.50 -7.01
N GLU A 167 9.84 5.29 -7.04
CA GLU A 167 9.77 6.68 -6.59
C GLU A 167 9.23 6.75 -5.15
N PHE A 168 10.01 6.21 -4.21
CA PHE A 168 9.70 6.17 -2.77
C PHE A 168 9.26 7.53 -2.18
N PHE A 169 9.67 8.64 -2.81
CA PHE A 169 9.39 10.00 -2.37
C PHE A 169 7.94 10.47 -2.59
N PHE A 170 7.16 9.79 -3.44
CA PHE A 170 5.72 10.03 -3.58
C PHE A 170 4.87 9.04 -2.77
N SER A 171 5.39 7.83 -2.51
CA SER A 171 4.66 6.76 -1.84
C SER A 171 4.45 7.02 -0.34
N PRO A 172 3.21 7.00 0.17
CA PRO A 172 2.92 6.88 1.60
C PRO A 172 3.67 5.72 2.25
N LEU A 173 4.13 5.94 3.49
CA LEU A 173 4.73 4.89 4.31
C LEU A 173 3.70 3.89 4.81
N LEU A 174 2.45 4.33 5.04
CA LEU A 174 1.32 3.50 5.43
C LEU A 174 0.14 3.61 4.47
N TYR A 175 -0.38 2.44 4.09
CA TYR A 175 -1.70 2.27 3.48
C TYR A 175 -2.59 1.45 4.43
N VAL A 176 -3.83 1.92 4.63
CA VAL A 176 -4.89 1.25 5.38
C VAL A 176 -6.03 0.95 4.40
N GLN A 177 -6.19 -0.31 4.00
CA GLN A 177 -7.29 -0.74 3.13
C GLN A 177 -8.42 -1.29 3.99
N VAL A 178 -9.61 -0.69 3.91
CA VAL A 178 -10.82 -1.15 4.60
C VAL A 178 -11.75 -1.80 3.58
N CYS A 179 -11.89 -3.12 3.67
CA CYS A 179 -12.82 -3.89 2.87
C CYS A 179 -14.12 -4.11 3.64
N THR A 180 -15.23 -3.62 3.09
CA THR A 180 -16.58 -3.93 3.61
C THR A 180 -17.12 -5.18 2.91
N LEU A 181 -17.50 -6.16 3.72
CA LEU A 181 -18.18 -7.39 3.30
C LEU A 181 -19.66 -7.30 3.68
N ARG A 182 -20.49 -8.26 3.25
CA ARG A 182 -21.96 -8.22 3.44
C ARG A 182 -22.45 -7.98 4.88
N SER A 183 -21.66 -8.34 5.89
CA SER A 183 -22.02 -8.22 7.31
C SER A 183 -20.88 -7.79 8.24
N CYS A 184 -19.66 -7.60 7.72
CA CYS A 184 -18.41 -7.49 8.48
C CYS A 184 -17.37 -6.66 7.72
N GLN A 185 -16.21 -6.38 8.34
CA GLN A 185 -15.11 -5.67 7.71
C GLN A 185 -13.77 -6.39 7.89
N ILE A 186 -12.88 -6.22 6.90
CA ILE A 186 -11.49 -6.65 6.97
C ILE A 186 -10.60 -5.43 6.72
N ILE A 187 -9.60 -5.22 7.58
CA ILE A 187 -8.62 -4.13 7.45
C ILE A 187 -7.28 -4.72 7.03
N GLY A 188 -6.84 -4.40 5.82
CA GLY A 188 -5.47 -4.62 5.37
C GLY A 188 -4.59 -3.43 5.75
N LEU A 189 -3.41 -3.70 6.30
CA LEU A 189 -2.36 -2.72 6.57
C LEU A 189 -1.16 -3.02 5.66
N THR A 190 -0.50 -1.98 5.17
CA THR A 190 0.70 -2.11 4.33
C THR A 190 1.67 -0.98 4.68
N HIS A 191 2.80 -1.31 5.31
CA HIS A 191 3.74 -0.39 5.95
C HIS A 191 5.19 -0.70 5.57
N ILE A 192 6.06 0.31 5.37
CA ILE A 192 7.51 0.14 5.09
C ILE A 192 8.31 -0.41 6.28
#